data_AF-A0A432RTU1-F1
#
_entry.id   AF-A0A432RTU1-F1
#
_cell.length_a   1.000
_cell.length_b   1.000
_cell.length_c   1.000
_cell.angle_alpha   90.00
_cell.angle_beta   90.00
_cell.angle_gamma   90.00
#
_symmetry.space_group_name_H-M   'P 1'
#
loop_
_entity.id
_entity.type
_entity.pdbx_description
1 polymer ?
#
loop_
_entity_poly.entity_id
_entity_poly.type
_entity_poly.pdbx_seq_one_letter_code
_entity_poly.pdbx_strand_id
1 'polypeptide(L)' 'NPDVRQKLANKPLDGAAEAGADVLVTPCPLCHKSMDAVGENEPVLQLTQIINVACGLSSDDAAWDLNKKKVGMSFSSCGI' A
#
# COMPACT_ATOMS: atom_id res chain seq x y z
N ASN A 1 17.29 -10.37 11.99
CA ASN A 1 18.34 -9.71 11.18
C ASN A 1 17.69 -8.51 10.46
N PRO A 2 17.90 -7.28 10.94
CA PRO A 2 17.24 -6.08 10.41
C PRO A 2 17.68 -5.73 8.98
N ASP A 3 18.93 -5.97 8.63
CA ASP A 3 19.49 -5.62 7.31
C ASP A 3 18.87 -6.47 6.20
N VAL A 4 18.70 -7.77 6.46
CA VAL A 4 18.03 -8.70 5.54
C VAL A 4 16.57 -8.31 5.34
N ARG A 5 15.87 -7.92 6.42
CA ARG A 5 14.49 -7.45 6.34
C ARG A 5 14.38 -6.22 5.43
N GLN A 6 15.25 -5.23 5.61
CA GLN A 6 15.22 -4.00 4.81
C GLN A 6 15.49 -4.30 3.33
N LYS A 7 16.50 -5.13 3.03
CA LYS A 7 16.81 -5.52 1.66
C LYS A 7 15.65 -6.24 0.97
N LEU A 8 14.97 -7.15 1.67
CA LEU A 8 13.83 -7.88 1.11
C LEU A 8 12.60 -6.98 0.94
N ALA A 9 12.42 -5.99 1.82
CA ALA A 9 11.32 -5.03 1.73
C ALA A 9 11.50 -4.04 0.57
N ASN A 10 12.73 -3.58 0.28
CA ASN A 10 12.99 -2.64 -0.81
C ASN A 10 12.82 -3.27 -2.20
N LYS A 11 13.19 -4.54 -2.38
CA LYS A 11 13.13 -5.20 -3.69
C LYS A 11 11.80 -5.07 -4.45
N PRO A 12 10.62 -5.33 -3.84
CA PRO A 12 9.34 -5.13 -4.53
C PRO A 12 8.97 -3.64 -4.72
N LEU A 13 9.44 -2.73 -3.86
CA LEU A 13 9.26 -1.28 -4.02
C LEU A 13 10.04 -0.76 -5.22
N ASP A 14 11.30 -1.16 -5.36
CA ASP A 14 12.13 -0.82 -6.52
C ASP A 14 11.45 -1.26 -7.82
N GLY A 15 10.92 -2.49 -7.86
CA GLY A 15 10.18 -3.00 -9.01
C GLY A 15 8.88 -2.25 -9.31
N ALA A 16 8.16 -1.78 -8.29
CA ALA A 16 6.96 -0.97 -8.47
C ALA A 16 7.30 0.43 -9.01
N ALA A 17 8.34 1.06 -8.48
CA ALA A 17 8.83 2.34 -8.96
C ALA A 17 9.33 2.26 -10.41
N GLU A 18 10.10 1.23 -10.76
CA GLU A 18 10.56 0.99 -12.15
C GLU A 18 9.39 0.77 -13.12
N ALA A 19 8.30 0.15 -12.66
CA ALA A 19 7.09 -0.04 -13.45
C ALA A 19 6.20 1.21 -13.53
N GLY A 20 6.50 2.27 -12.78
CA GLY A 20 5.65 3.46 -12.68
C GLY A 20 4.30 3.17 -12.02
N ALA A 21 4.24 2.24 -11.06
CA ALA A 21 3.01 1.90 -10.37
C ALA A 21 2.54 3.04 -9.44
N ASP A 22 1.23 3.32 -9.44
CA ASP A 22 0.65 4.33 -8.54
C ASP A 22 0.68 3.88 -7.08
N VAL A 23 0.49 2.57 -6.84
CA VAL A 23 0.44 1.94 -5.52
C VAL A 23 0.98 0.51 -5.57
N LEU A 24 1.50 0.03 -4.44
CA LEU A 24 1.85 -1.38 -4.25
C LEU A 24 0.87 -2.02 -3.28
N VAL A 25 0.32 -3.19 -3.63
CA VAL A 25 -0.64 -3.92 -2.78
C VAL A 25 -0.05 -5.23 -2.31
N THR A 26 -0.24 -5.57 -1.04
CA THR A 26 0.18 -6.87 -0.48
C THR A 26 -0.90 -7.48 0.42
N PRO A 27 -1.17 -8.80 0.32
CA PRO A 27 -2.11 -9.48 1.21
C PRO A 27 -1.51 -9.79 2.58
N CYS A 28 -0.19 -9.70 2.75
CA CYS A 28 0.49 -10.10 3.97
C CYS A 28 0.68 -8.89 4.91
N PRO A 29 0.07 -8.88 6.11
CA PRO A 29 0.21 -7.76 7.06
C PRO A 29 1.66 -7.47 7.47
N LEU A 30 2.50 -8.51 7.55
CA LEU A 30 3.92 -8.36 7.89
C LEU A 30 4.73 -7.76 6.74
N CYS A 31 4.38 -8.08 5.49
CA CYS A 31 5.00 -7.47 4.31
C CYS A 31 4.59 -6.01 4.20
N HIS A 32 3.30 -5.69 4.40
CA HIS A 32 2.80 -4.32 4.45
C HIS A 32 3.59 -3.50 5.47
N LYS A 33 3.62 -3.94 6.73
CA LYS A 33 4.37 -3.25 7.80
C LYS A 33 5.87 -3.11 7.50
N SER A 34 6.46 -4.08 6.80
CA SER A 34 7.89 -4.04 6.48
C SER A 34 8.21 -3.07 5.35
N MET A 35 7.41 -3.06 4.29
CA MET A 35 7.58 -2.19 3.13
C MET A 35 7.13 -0.76 3.44
N ASP A 36 5.98 -0.56 4.09
CA ASP A 36 5.50 0.76 4.50
C ASP A 36 6.46 1.46 5.48
N ALA A 37 7.28 0.69 6.21
CA ALA A 37 8.30 1.25 7.09
C ALA A 37 9.53 1.82 6.36
N VAL A 38 9.79 1.41 5.11
CA VAL A 38 11.02 1.73 4.36
C VAL A 38 10.76 2.35 2.99
N GLY A 39 9.55 2.22 2.45
CA GLY A 39 9.16 2.78 1.15
C GLY A 39 9.04 4.29 1.20
N GLU A 40 9.51 4.93 0.14
CA GLU A 40 9.63 6.39 0.10
C GLU A 40 8.66 7.06 -0.88
N ASN A 41 8.37 6.43 -2.02
CA ASN A 41 7.71 7.07 -3.15
C ASN A 41 6.22 6.73 -3.22
N GLU A 42 5.89 5.45 -3.37
CA GLU A 42 4.54 4.93 -3.55
C GLU A 42 3.96 4.39 -2.24
N PRO A 43 2.64 4.56 -1.98
CA PRO A 43 2.02 3.99 -0.80
C PRO A 43 1.89 2.47 -0.94
N VAL A 44 2.12 1.79 0.19
CA VAL A 44 1.96 0.34 0.30
C VAL A 44 0.61 0.06 0.97
N LEU A 45 -0.26 -0.64 0.27
CA LEU A 45 -1.60 -0.98 0.72
C LEU A 45 -1.67 -2.43 1.17
N GLN A 46 -2.36 -2.69 2.26
CA GLN A 46 -2.88 -4.01 2.55
C GLN A 46 -4.07 -4.27 1.62
N LEU A 47 -4.10 -5.45 1.00
CA LEU A 47 -5.17 -5.93 0.12
C LEU A 47 -6.59 -5.60 0.62
N THR A 48 -6.89 -5.72 1.91
CA THR A 48 -8.23 -5.39 2.42
C THR A 48 -8.59 -3.92 2.24
N GLN A 49 -7.62 -3.01 2.34
CA GLN A 49 -7.87 -1.59 2.20
C GLN A 49 -8.30 -1.23 0.76
N ILE A 50 -7.65 -1.81 -0.26
CA ILE A 50 -8.07 -1.60 -1.66
C ILE A 50 -9.42 -2.27 -1.97
N ILE A 51 -9.70 -3.43 -1.35
CA ILE A 51 -11.02 -4.07 -1.46
C ILE A 51 -12.11 -3.18 -0.87
N ASN A 52 -11.90 -2.60 0.31
CA ASN A 52 -12.88 -1.71 0.94
C ASN A 52 -13.25 -0.56 0.00
N VAL A 53 -12.25 0.10 -0.59
CA VAL A 53 -12.54 1.21 -1.50
C VAL A 53 -13.18 0.73 -2.82
N ALA A 54 -12.78 -0.44 -3.35
CA ALA A 54 -13.45 -1.05 -4.50
C ALA A 54 -14.94 -1.38 -4.23
N CYS A 55 -15.28 -1.69 -2.97
CA CYS A 55 -16.65 -1.87 -2.51
C CYS A 55 -17.39 -0.55 -2.20
N GLY A 56 -16.79 0.61 -2.49
CA GLY A 56 -17.42 1.93 -2.32
C GLY A 56 -17.32 2.50 -0.90
N LEU A 57 -16.48 1.92 -0.04
CA LEU A 57 -16.25 2.45 1.31
C LEU A 57 -15.35 3.70 1.27
N SER A 58 -15.49 4.55 2.29
CA SER A 58 -14.72 5.78 2.41
C SER A 58 -13.23 5.52 2.69
N SER A 59 -12.38 6.54 2.53
CA SER A 59 -10.97 6.46 2.90
C SER A 59 -10.73 6.15 4.38
N ASP A 60 -11.63 6.60 5.25
CA ASP A 60 -11.56 6.35 6.69
C ASP A 60 -11.90 4.88 6.97
N ASP A 61 -12.95 4.33 6.34
CA ASP A 61 -13.32 2.92 6.46
C ASP A 61 -12.30 1.97 5.79
N ALA A 62 -11.56 2.48 4.80
CA ALA A 62 -10.42 1.79 4.19
C ALA A 62 -9.15 1.87 5.04
N ALA A 63 -9.18 2.58 6.17
CA ALA A 63 -8.07 2.73 7.10
C ALA A 63 -6.80 3.27 6.42
N TRP A 64 -6.94 4.30 5.55
CA TRP A 64 -5.80 4.97 4.92
C TRP A 64 -4.85 5.65 5.92
N ASP A 65 -5.33 5.99 7.11
CA ASP A 65 -4.55 6.54 8.21
C ASP A 65 -3.51 5.58 8.78
N LEU A 66 -3.63 4.27 8.53
CA LEU A 66 -2.65 3.27 8.94
C LEU A 66 -1.39 3.24 8.09
N ASN A 67 -1.43 3.83 6.88
CA ASN A 67 -0.29 3.87 5.98
C ASN A 67 0.60 5.06 6.35
N LYS A 68 1.93 4.86 6.36
CA LYS A 68 2.86 5.98 6.59
C LYS A 68 2.85 7.00 5.47
N LYS A 69 2.61 6.56 4.24
CA LYS A 69 2.51 7.43 3.07
C LYS A 69 1.04 7.71 2.75
N LYS A 70 0.74 8.98 2.44
CA LYS A 70 -0.62 9.40 2.09
C LYS A 70 -1.08 8.68 0.83
N VAL A 71 -2.24 8.06 0.90
CA VAL A 71 -2.89 7.46 -0.26
C VAL A 71 -3.68 8.56 -0.97
N GLY A 72 -3.22 8.98 -2.15
CA GLY A 72 -3.85 10.01 -2.96
C GLY A 72 -5.01 9.52 -3.83
N MET A 73 -5.47 8.27 -3.64
CA MET A 73 -6.52 7.68 -4.44
C MET A 73 -7.90 7.98 -3.85
N SER A 74 -8.74 8.67 -4.61
CA SER A 74 -10.18 8.72 -4.39
C SER A 74 -10.85 7.88 -5.47
N PHE A 75 -11.51 6.79 -5.09
CA PHE A 75 -12.38 6.10 -6.03
C PHE A 75 -13.71 6.83 -6.00
N SER A 76 -14.14 7.34 -7.16
CA SER A 76 -15.54 7.71 -7.35
C SER A 76 -16.37 6.49 -7.01
N SER A 77 -17.35 6.64 -6.11
CA SER A 77 -18.27 5.58 -5.72
C SER A 77 -18.65 4.77 -6.95
N CYS A 78 -18.28 3.49 -6.99
CA CYS A 78 -18.78 2.59 -8.03
C CYS A 78 -20.29 2.61 -7.87
N GLY A 79 -21.00 3.23 -8.82
CA GLY A 79 -22.45 3.35 -8.83
C GLY A 79 -23.09 2.00 -9.10
N ILE A 80 -23.01 1.10 -8.12
CA ILE A 80 -23.85 -0.09 -8.00
C ILE A 80 -25.15 0.32 -7.33
#